data_AF-A0A2C9LGA6-F1
#
_entry.id   AF-A0A2C9LGA6-F1
#
_cell.length_a   1.000
_cell.length_b   1.000
_cell.length_c   1.000
_cell.angle_alpha   90.00
_cell.angle_beta   90.00
_cell.angle_gamma   90.00
#
_symmetry.space_group_name_H-M   'P 1'
#
loop_
_entity.id
_entity.type
_entity.pdbx_description
1 polymer ?
#
loop_
_entity_poly.entity_id
_entity_poly.type
_entity_poly.pdbx_seq_one_letter_code
_entity_poly.pdbx_strand_id
1 'polypeptide(L)'
;MSFSGMEKAVQSSRNIYLGNSADILSLLVRNPEESLMPKDWVFMPLIHVYNNMAHMGAKVDKNVSPQTVARVTSVLKWIYALEIWRPAEMDSMSVSLRLSRIYCAFIAGSDLSLEKPVHHYLAGLLRVLTSHKLIHKMDLEEKIPGITSFYDLFQEVLDHYEAESFGDPVFAQYVLLPLQQKHSPLLRRGIWEERRKMLRTLRVPLEELLIPVENFLYPEETDHRLLQLYSVALATKAVVPTGSPVMYLVAVHHLNRFLYVSHDDGNLALRHNLWAQILAHRDQVSDVIYYQQYNSDSKYGLQLYGQLPASRQNMVDQQMNLNHAHPGKY
;
A
#
# COMPACT_ATOMS: atom_id res chain seq x y z
N MET A 1 7.89 -2.96 19.52
CA MET A 1 6.90 -4.03 19.32
C MET A 1 7.52 -5.35 19.77
N SER A 2 6.80 -6.25 20.45
CA SER A 2 7.38 -7.53 20.90
C SER A 2 6.32 -8.63 20.86
N PHE A 3 6.56 -9.67 20.07
CA PHE A 3 5.74 -10.88 19.97
C PHE A 3 6.00 -11.86 21.13
N SER A 4 6.46 -11.37 22.28
CA SER A 4 6.96 -12.19 23.39
C SER A 4 5.99 -13.26 23.89
N GLY A 5 4.68 -13.04 23.75
CA GLY A 5 3.65 -14.04 24.11
C GLY A 5 3.63 -15.26 23.18
N MET A 6 3.69 -15.04 21.85
CA MET A 6 3.69 -16.12 20.85
C MET A 6 5.04 -16.83 20.79
N GLU A 7 6.12 -16.08 20.99
CA GLU A 7 7.47 -16.62 21.04
C GLU A 7 7.63 -17.66 22.16
N LYS A 8 7.02 -17.43 23.33
CA LYS A 8 6.99 -18.40 24.44
C LYS A 8 6.25 -19.69 24.10
N ALA A 9 5.14 -19.61 23.37
CA ALA A 9 4.36 -20.78 22.96
C ALA A 9 5.14 -21.63 21.93
N VAL A 10 5.72 -20.99 20.91
CA VAL A 10 6.56 -21.66 19.92
C VAL A 10 7.82 -22.24 20.54
N GLN A 11 8.45 -21.52 21.47
CA GLN A 11 9.62 -22.02 22.18
C GLN A 11 9.30 -23.25 23.03
N SER A 12 8.15 -23.25 23.74
CA SER A 12 7.67 -24.44 24.45
C SER A 12 7.45 -25.62 23.51
N SER A 13 6.73 -25.41 22.39
CA SER A 13 6.49 -26.48 21.40
C SER A 13 7.79 -27.01 20.79
N ARG A 14 8.74 -26.11 20.46
CA ARG A 14 10.06 -26.47 19.94
C ARG A 14 10.87 -27.26 20.96
N ASN A 15 10.86 -26.86 22.23
CA ASN A 15 11.55 -27.57 23.30
C ASN A 15 10.96 -28.97 23.52
N ILE A 16 9.64 -29.12 23.40
CA ILE A 16 8.95 -30.43 23.41
C ILE A 16 9.41 -31.29 22.23
N TYR A 17 9.42 -30.75 21.00
CA TYR A 17 9.86 -31.49 19.81
C TYR A 17 11.32 -31.91 19.87
N LEU A 18 12.21 -31.03 20.36
CA LEU A 18 13.65 -31.30 20.46
C LEU A 18 14.04 -32.11 21.71
N GLY A 19 13.10 -32.40 22.61
CA GLY A 19 13.37 -33.15 23.84
C GLY A 19 14.17 -32.38 24.89
N ASN A 20 14.17 -31.04 24.84
CA ASN A 20 14.88 -30.18 25.77
C ASN A 20 14.14 -30.09 27.12
N SER A 21 14.17 -31.16 27.92
CA SER A 21 13.35 -31.32 29.13
C SER A 21 13.57 -30.25 30.20
N ALA A 22 14.74 -29.61 30.25
CA ALA A 22 15.04 -28.54 31.22
C ALA A 22 14.20 -27.28 31.02
N ASP A 23 13.73 -27.03 29.79
CA ASP A 23 12.98 -25.83 29.41
C ASP A 23 11.48 -26.11 29.19
N ILE A 24 11.01 -27.31 29.54
CA ILE A 24 9.60 -27.72 29.41
C ILE A 24 8.95 -27.68 30.80
N LEU A 25 8.12 -26.66 31.04
CA LEU A 25 7.40 -26.51 32.32
C LEU A 25 6.26 -27.54 32.50
N SER A 26 5.72 -28.11 31.41
CA SER A 26 4.66 -29.14 31.42
C SER A 26 4.52 -29.81 30.04
N LEU A 27 4.18 -31.09 30.02
CA LEU A 27 3.81 -31.85 28.80
C LEU A 27 2.32 -31.76 28.44
N LEU A 28 1.53 -31.06 29.27
CA LEU A 28 0.10 -30.89 29.08
C LEU A 28 -0.18 -29.58 28.36
N VAL A 29 -1.06 -29.63 27.34
CA VAL A 29 -1.70 -28.43 26.79
C VAL A 29 -2.47 -27.78 27.94
N ARG A 30 -2.14 -26.52 28.27
CA ARG A 30 -2.67 -25.84 29.46
C ARG A 30 -4.18 -25.58 29.37
N ASN A 31 -4.75 -25.64 28.18
CA ASN A 31 -6.15 -25.39 27.92
C ASN A 31 -6.61 -26.24 26.71
N PRO A 32 -7.65 -27.08 26.79
CA PRO A 32 -8.12 -27.89 25.66
C PRO A 32 -8.61 -27.08 24.44
N GLU A 33 -8.89 -25.79 24.63
CA GLU A 33 -9.24 -24.83 23.56
C GLU A 33 -8.00 -24.18 22.90
N GLU A 34 -6.80 -24.36 23.46
CA GLU A 34 -5.57 -23.76 22.93
C GLU A 34 -4.88 -24.71 21.93
N SER A 35 -4.71 -24.25 20.70
CA SER A 35 -3.88 -24.94 19.70
C SER A 35 -2.40 -24.90 20.12
N LEU A 36 -1.68 -26.01 19.89
CA LEU A 36 -0.22 -26.11 20.14
C LEU A 36 0.58 -25.03 19.39
N MET A 37 0.06 -24.54 18.27
CA MET A 37 0.66 -23.50 17.44
C MET A 37 -0.42 -22.51 16.99
N PRO A 38 -0.06 -21.23 16.76
CA PRO A 38 -1.01 -20.26 16.22
C PRO A 38 -1.44 -20.66 14.79
N LYS A 39 -2.60 -20.18 14.34
CA LYS A 39 -3.13 -20.50 13.00
C LYS A 39 -2.18 -20.07 11.87
N ASP A 40 -1.44 -18.99 12.09
CA ASP A 40 -0.46 -18.41 11.17
C ASP A 40 0.97 -18.92 11.41
N TRP A 41 1.13 -20.10 12.02
CA TRP A 41 2.44 -20.69 12.33
C TRP A 41 3.39 -20.76 11.13
N VAL A 42 2.86 -20.91 9.92
CA VAL A 42 3.64 -20.96 8.66
C VAL A 42 4.47 -19.70 8.44
N PHE A 43 4.06 -18.57 9.02
CA PHE A 43 4.74 -17.29 8.95
C PHE A 43 5.70 -17.03 10.14
N MET A 44 5.67 -17.85 11.19
CA MET A 44 6.48 -17.63 12.40
C MET A 44 7.96 -17.42 12.14
N PRO A 45 8.61 -18.11 11.18
CA PRO A 45 10.01 -17.85 10.91
C PRO A 45 10.28 -16.44 10.38
N LEU A 46 9.35 -15.83 9.62
CA LEU A 46 9.46 -14.42 9.18
C LEU A 46 9.34 -13.48 10.38
N ILE A 47 8.36 -13.73 11.25
CA ILE A 47 8.15 -12.95 12.47
C ILE A 47 9.40 -13.02 13.37
N HIS A 48 9.99 -14.20 13.52
CA HIS A 48 11.20 -14.37 14.32
C HIS A 48 12.41 -13.68 13.71
N VAL A 49 12.58 -13.71 12.38
CA VAL A 49 13.65 -12.93 11.71
C VAL A 49 13.46 -11.45 12.00
N TYR A 50 12.24 -10.94 11.81
CA TYR A 50 11.90 -9.54 12.09
C TYR A 50 12.23 -9.16 13.54
N ASN A 51 11.76 -9.93 14.52
CA ASN A 51 11.99 -9.63 15.93
C ASN A 51 13.47 -9.63 16.29
N ASN A 52 14.22 -10.63 15.81
CA ASN A 52 15.65 -10.70 16.09
C ASN A 52 16.38 -9.45 15.57
N MET A 53 16.00 -8.97 14.39
CA MET A 53 16.63 -7.82 13.74
C MET A 53 16.20 -6.52 14.42
N ALA A 54 14.92 -6.39 14.79
CA ALA A 54 14.42 -5.28 15.60
C ALA A 54 15.12 -5.21 16.98
N HIS A 55 15.43 -6.35 17.59
CA HIS A 55 16.16 -6.42 18.86
C HIS A 55 17.67 -6.13 18.73
N MET A 56 18.29 -6.45 17.58
CA MET A 56 19.71 -6.19 17.33
C MET A 56 20.02 -4.71 17.03
N GLY A 57 19.04 -3.95 16.55
CA GLY A 57 19.17 -2.52 16.23
C GLY A 57 20.19 -2.23 15.13
N ALA A 58 20.60 -0.95 14.98
CA ALA A 58 21.52 -0.46 13.94
C ALA A 58 22.98 -0.96 14.05
N LYS A 59 23.24 -2.02 14.83
CA LYS A 59 24.58 -2.59 15.08
C LYS A 59 24.95 -3.76 14.18
N VAL A 60 24.09 -4.13 13.24
CA VAL A 60 24.33 -5.25 12.32
C VAL A 60 25.11 -4.76 11.10
N ASP A 61 26.09 -5.55 10.65
CA ASP A 61 26.69 -5.40 9.33
C ASP A 61 25.57 -5.25 8.28
N LYS A 62 25.73 -4.30 7.35
CA LYS A 62 24.74 -4.04 6.29
C LYS A 62 24.38 -5.29 5.47
N ASN A 63 25.24 -6.30 5.50
CA ASN A 63 25.06 -7.53 4.72
C ASN A 63 24.26 -8.56 5.50
N VAL A 64 23.10 -8.92 4.96
CA VAL A 64 22.27 -10.02 5.46
C VAL A 64 23.03 -11.34 5.38
N SER A 65 23.07 -12.09 6.48
CA SER A 65 23.66 -13.42 6.50
C SER A 65 23.01 -14.36 5.46
N PRO A 66 23.79 -15.13 4.68
CA PRO A 66 23.25 -16.11 3.72
C PRO A 66 22.27 -17.11 4.37
N GLN A 67 22.45 -17.42 5.65
CA GLN A 67 21.54 -18.29 6.40
C GLN A 67 20.16 -17.64 6.60
N THR A 68 20.13 -16.33 6.85
CA THR A 68 18.88 -15.57 6.97
C THR A 68 18.16 -15.53 5.63
N VAL A 69 18.88 -15.26 4.54
CA VAL A 69 18.32 -15.27 3.17
C VAL A 69 17.73 -16.64 2.84
N ALA A 70 18.47 -17.73 3.10
CA ALA A 70 18.00 -19.10 2.86
C ALA A 70 16.75 -19.46 3.69
N ARG A 71 16.71 -19.04 4.95
CA ARG A 71 15.55 -19.25 5.85
C ARG A 71 14.32 -18.51 5.36
N VAL A 72 14.45 -17.21 5.06
CA VAL A 72 13.35 -16.37 4.55
C VAL A 72 12.85 -16.89 3.21
N THR A 73 13.77 -17.22 2.31
CA THR A 73 13.46 -17.85 1.02
C THR A 73 12.65 -19.14 1.21
N SER A 74 13.08 -20.03 2.11
CA SER A 74 12.41 -21.31 2.33
C SER A 74 10.98 -21.13 2.83
N VAL A 75 10.77 -20.14 3.70
CA VAL A 75 9.45 -19.84 4.26
C VAL A 75 8.54 -19.19 3.21
N LEU A 76 9.03 -18.21 2.46
CA LEU A 76 8.26 -17.61 1.37
C LEU A 76 7.93 -18.63 0.27
N LYS A 77 8.87 -19.52 -0.06
CA LYS A 77 8.65 -20.65 -0.96
C LYS A 77 7.54 -21.56 -0.46
N TRP A 78 7.56 -21.89 0.83
CA TRP A 78 6.55 -22.74 1.45
C TRP A 78 5.17 -22.08 1.45
N ILE A 79 5.09 -20.80 1.85
CA ILE A 79 3.85 -20.02 1.80
C ILE A 79 3.31 -19.97 0.36
N TYR A 80 4.17 -19.68 -0.62
CA TYR A 80 3.80 -19.66 -2.03
C TYR A 80 3.26 -21.02 -2.50
N ALA A 81 3.94 -22.12 -2.13
CA ALA A 81 3.47 -23.47 -2.44
C ALA A 81 2.10 -23.77 -1.80
N LEU A 82 1.85 -23.34 -0.55
CA LEU A 82 0.56 -23.52 0.11
C LEU A 82 -0.55 -22.72 -0.56
N GLU A 83 -0.30 -21.45 -0.91
CA GLU A 83 -1.27 -20.60 -1.61
C GLU A 83 -1.67 -21.19 -2.98
N ILE A 84 -0.73 -21.80 -3.70
CA ILE A 84 -0.99 -22.38 -5.02
C ILE A 84 -1.59 -23.79 -4.93
N TRP A 85 -1.04 -24.66 -4.07
CA TRP A 85 -1.39 -26.08 -4.04
C TRP A 85 -2.46 -26.44 -3.01
N ARG A 86 -2.63 -25.64 -1.95
CA ARG A 86 -3.54 -25.90 -0.82
C ARG A 86 -4.27 -24.62 -0.36
N PRO A 87 -4.96 -23.89 -1.26
CA PRO A 87 -5.62 -22.63 -0.90
C PRO A 87 -6.68 -22.77 0.21
N ALA A 88 -7.35 -23.93 0.30
CA ALA A 88 -8.36 -24.21 1.33
C ALA A 88 -7.78 -24.17 2.76
N GLU A 89 -6.51 -24.57 2.94
CA GLU A 89 -5.85 -24.49 4.25
C GLU A 89 -5.53 -23.03 4.61
N MET A 90 -5.18 -22.24 3.60
CA MET A 90 -4.89 -20.83 3.77
C MET A 90 -6.14 -20.02 4.11
N ASP A 91 -7.32 -20.41 3.62
CA ASP A 91 -8.61 -19.73 3.89
C ASP A 91 -8.98 -19.61 5.38
N SER A 92 -8.35 -20.42 6.24
CA SER A 92 -8.46 -20.28 7.70
C SER A 92 -7.86 -18.98 8.26
N MET A 93 -6.99 -18.31 7.47
CA MET A 93 -6.34 -17.03 7.78
C MET A 93 -6.86 -15.94 6.86
N SER A 94 -7.11 -14.75 7.41
CA SER A 94 -7.50 -13.58 6.62
C SER A 94 -6.38 -13.12 5.68
N VAL A 95 -6.76 -12.48 4.58
CA VAL A 95 -5.79 -11.95 3.60
C VAL A 95 -4.94 -10.83 4.22
N SER A 96 -5.52 -10.03 5.10
CA SER A 96 -4.84 -8.94 5.82
C SER A 96 -3.79 -9.47 6.78
N LEU A 97 -4.10 -10.54 7.52
CA LEU A 97 -3.12 -11.23 8.34
C LEU A 97 -1.95 -11.71 7.47
N ARG A 98 -2.23 -12.42 6.37
CA ARG A 98 -1.18 -12.91 5.47
C ARG A 98 -0.31 -11.78 4.92
N LEU A 99 -0.90 -10.68 4.46
CA LEU A 99 -0.18 -9.48 4.00
C LEU A 99 0.72 -8.94 5.11
N SER A 100 0.20 -8.79 6.33
CA SER A 100 0.96 -8.26 7.46
C SER A 100 2.20 -9.10 7.79
N ARG A 101 2.10 -10.43 7.66
CA ARG A 101 3.23 -11.34 7.86
C ARG A 101 4.23 -11.33 6.72
N ILE A 102 3.76 -11.12 5.48
CA ILE A 102 4.64 -10.94 4.33
C ILE A 102 5.40 -9.61 4.43
N TYR A 103 4.78 -8.56 4.99
CA TYR A 103 5.48 -7.30 5.27
C TYR A 103 6.70 -7.48 6.17
N CYS A 104 6.69 -8.45 7.10
CA CYS A 104 7.88 -8.79 7.89
C CYS A 104 9.10 -9.10 7.02
N ALA A 105 8.94 -9.64 5.80
CA ALA A 105 10.08 -9.90 4.91
C ALA A 105 10.71 -8.61 4.33
N PHE A 106 9.96 -7.50 4.29
CA PHE A 106 10.46 -6.19 3.88
C PHE A 106 11.10 -5.42 5.03
N ILE A 107 10.52 -5.50 6.23
CA ILE A 107 10.97 -4.73 7.41
C ILE A 107 11.99 -5.49 8.26
N ALA A 108 12.29 -6.76 7.95
CA ALA A 108 13.20 -7.58 8.75
C ALA A 108 14.70 -7.26 8.58
N GLY A 109 15.14 -6.49 7.58
CA GLY A 109 16.55 -6.13 7.49
C GLY A 109 16.97 -5.55 6.15
N SER A 110 18.09 -4.84 6.17
CA SER A 110 18.63 -4.11 5.02
C SER A 110 18.83 -5.02 3.82
N ASP A 111 18.21 -4.66 2.69
CA ASP A 111 18.32 -5.35 1.39
C ASP A 111 17.79 -6.80 1.32
N LEU A 112 17.25 -7.37 2.41
CA LEU A 112 16.76 -8.76 2.43
C LEU A 112 15.69 -9.01 1.36
N SER A 113 14.80 -8.04 1.15
CA SER A 113 13.73 -8.14 0.14
C SER A 113 14.25 -8.06 -1.30
N LEU A 114 15.46 -7.52 -1.51
CA LEU A 114 16.11 -7.38 -2.82
C LEU A 114 16.94 -8.61 -3.19
N GLU A 115 17.26 -9.48 -2.23
CA GLU A 115 17.92 -10.74 -2.49
C GLU A 115 17.09 -11.56 -3.49
N LYS A 116 17.67 -11.85 -4.65
CA LYS A 116 16.98 -12.50 -5.79
C LYS A 116 16.04 -13.65 -5.41
N PRO A 117 16.43 -14.65 -4.58
CA PRO A 117 15.52 -15.73 -4.23
C PRO A 117 14.34 -15.26 -3.37
N VAL A 118 14.54 -14.29 -2.47
CA VAL A 118 13.47 -13.71 -1.63
C VAL A 118 12.53 -12.89 -2.51
N HIS A 119 13.10 -11.98 -3.31
CA HIS A 119 12.37 -11.12 -4.25
C HIS A 119 11.47 -11.91 -5.19
N HIS A 120 11.97 -13.03 -5.74
CA HIS A 120 11.20 -13.89 -6.63
C HIS A 120 9.91 -14.42 -5.99
N TYR A 121 9.97 -14.89 -4.74
CA TYR A 121 8.77 -15.37 -4.05
C TYR A 121 7.87 -14.23 -3.57
N LEU A 122 8.42 -13.06 -3.22
CA LEU A 122 7.61 -11.87 -2.95
C LEU A 122 6.81 -11.46 -4.20
N ALA A 123 7.43 -11.46 -5.38
CA ALA A 123 6.74 -11.20 -6.63
C ALA A 123 5.63 -12.24 -6.91
N GLY A 124 5.90 -13.52 -6.65
CA GLY A 124 4.90 -14.59 -6.77
C GLY A 124 3.72 -14.43 -5.82
N LEU A 125 4.00 -14.13 -4.55
CA LEU A 125 2.98 -13.89 -3.52
C LEU A 125 2.18 -12.62 -3.78
N LEU A 126 2.80 -11.56 -4.32
CA LEU A 126 2.09 -10.36 -4.74
C LEU A 126 1.02 -10.69 -5.79
N ARG A 127 1.35 -11.51 -6.79
CA ARG A 127 0.38 -11.98 -7.81
C ARG A 127 -0.77 -12.80 -7.21
N VAL A 128 -0.49 -13.59 -6.18
CA VAL A 128 -1.52 -14.32 -5.43
C VAL A 128 -2.46 -13.35 -4.71
N LEU A 129 -1.91 -12.43 -3.91
CA LEU A 129 -2.68 -11.46 -3.11
C LEU A 129 -3.51 -10.51 -3.97
N THR A 130 -2.99 -10.13 -5.14
CA THR A 130 -3.65 -9.23 -6.10
C THR A 130 -4.66 -9.95 -6.99
N SER A 131 -4.77 -11.28 -6.92
CA SER A 131 -5.79 -12.01 -7.65
C SER A 131 -7.20 -11.56 -7.25
N HIS A 132 -8.14 -11.54 -8.21
CA HIS A 132 -9.54 -11.17 -7.95
C HIS A 132 -10.19 -11.95 -6.80
N LYS A 133 -9.73 -13.18 -6.52
CA LYS A 133 -10.25 -14.01 -5.43
C LYS A 133 -9.90 -13.48 -4.03
N LEU A 134 -8.72 -12.89 -3.88
CA LEU A 134 -8.18 -12.51 -2.57
C LEU A 134 -8.20 -11.00 -2.35
N ILE A 135 -7.96 -10.20 -3.39
CA ILE A 135 -7.79 -8.76 -3.23
C ILE A 135 -9.00 -8.10 -2.57
N HIS A 136 -10.23 -8.50 -2.94
CA HIS A 136 -11.45 -7.95 -2.36
C HIS A 136 -11.67 -8.38 -0.90
N LYS A 137 -11.15 -9.54 -0.46
CA LYS A 137 -11.26 -10.05 0.92
C LYS A 137 -10.33 -9.34 1.92
N MET A 138 -9.42 -8.51 1.44
CA MET A 138 -8.50 -7.75 2.30
C MET A 138 -9.26 -6.65 3.06
N ASP A 139 -9.21 -6.74 4.39
CA ASP A 139 -9.75 -5.78 5.35
C ASP A 139 -8.62 -5.29 6.29
N LEU A 140 -8.15 -4.07 6.08
CA LEU A 140 -6.98 -3.53 6.79
C LEU A 140 -7.34 -2.90 8.15
N GLU A 141 -8.62 -2.89 8.51
CA GLU A 141 -9.10 -2.50 9.84
C GLU A 141 -9.23 -3.71 10.78
N GLU A 142 -8.97 -4.92 10.28
CA GLU A 142 -8.94 -6.14 11.07
C GLU A 142 -7.90 -6.06 12.20
N LYS A 143 -8.29 -6.51 13.40
CA LYS A 143 -7.37 -6.64 14.54
C LYS A 143 -6.47 -7.86 14.35
N ILE A 144 -5.27 -7.62 13.83
CA ILE A 144 -4.27 -8.68 13.60
C ILE A 144 -3.44 -8.91 14.88
N PRO A 145 -3.35 -10.16 15.37
CA PRO A 145 -2.54 -10.49 16.55
C PRO A 145 -1.07 -10.06 16.40
N GLY A 146 -0.54 -9.39 17.43
CA GLY A 146 0.86 -8.94 17.47
C GLY A 146 1.14 -7.61 16.77
N ILE A 147 0.11 -6.94 16.24
CA ILE A 147 0.22 -5.64 15.57
C ILE A 147 -0.71 -4.65 16.29
N THR A 148 -0.22 -3.45 16.61
CA THR A 148 -1.02 -2.42 17.30
C THR A 148 -2.13 -1.89 16.39
N SER A 149 -1.75 -1.49 15.18
CA SER A 149 -2.64 -1.10 14.10
C SER A 149 -1.99 -1.39 12.76
N PHE A 150 -2.78 -1.62 11.71
CA PHE A 150 -2.22 -1.78 10.37
C PHE A 150 -1.54 -0.49 9.89
N TYR A 151 -2.01 0.68 10.32
CA TYR A 151 -1.40 1.96 9.99
C TYR A 151 0.05 2.06 10.49
N ASP A 152 0.31 1.67 11.75
CA ASP A 152 1.67 1.70 12.31
C ASP A 152 2.61 0.75 11.56
N LEU A 153 2.13 -0.46 11.24
CA LEU A 153 2.87 -1.41 10.41
C LEU A 153 3.15 -0.81 9.02
N PHE A 154 2.16 -0.18 8.41
CA PHE A 154 2.31 0.43 7.10
C PHE A 154 3.35 1.54 7.14
N GLN A 155 3.38 2.38 8.19
CA GLN A 155 4.41 3.40 8.36
C GLN A 155 5.83 2.80 8.44
N GLU A 156 6.01 1.68 9.14
CA GLU A 156 7.30 0.97 9.17
C GLU A 156 7.69 0.43 7.78
N VAL A 157 6.73 -0.13 7.03
CA VAL A 157 6.94 -0.56 5.64
C VAL A 157 7.35 0.62 4.75
N LEU A 158 6.72 1.78 4.94
CA LEU A 158 7.04 3.00 4.21
C LEU A 158 8.44 3.53 4.56
N ASP A 159 8.87 3.45 5.83
CA ASP A 159 10.24 3.80 6.24
C ASP A 159 11.28 2.93 5.50
N HIS A 160 11.07 1.62 5.47
CA HIS A 160 11.95 0.70 4.74
C HIS A 160 11.91 0.92 3.23
N TYR A 161 10.75 1.27 2.67
CA TYR A 161 10.66 1.61 1.25
C TYR A 161 11.51 2.84 0.91
N GLU A 162 11.45 3.90 1.72
CA GLU A 162 12.25 5.10 1.52
C GLU A 162 13.76 4.86 1.71
N ALA A 163 14.12 4.03 2.67
CA ALA A 163 15.52 3.79 3.03
C ALA A 163 16.23 2.78 2.11
N GLU A 164 15.54 1.71 1.72
CA GLU A 164 16.19 0.48 1.24
C GLU A 164 15.60 -0.10 -0.05
N SER A 165 14.46 0.39 -0.55
CA SER A 165 13.84 -0.22 -1.75
C SER A 165 14.56 0.08 -3.06
N PHE A 166 15.31 1.19 -3.13
CA PHE A 166 15.83 1.77 -4.38
C PHE A 166 14.76 1.94 -5.48
N GLY A 167 13.48 2.04 -5.11
CA GLY A 167 12.36 2.12 -6.07
C GLY A 167 12.02 0.79 -6.74
N ASP A 168 12.30 -0.35 -6.08
CA ASP A 168 11.96 -1.68 -6.57
C ASP A 168 10.45 -1.80 -6.91
N PRO A 169 10.09 -2.27 -8.12
CA PRO A 169 8.70 -2.31 -8.57
C PRO A 169 7.83 -3.32 -7.81
N VAL A 170 8.39 -4.40 -7.25
CA VAL A 170 7.62 -5.36 -6.46
C VAL A 170 7.27 -4.74 -5.11
N PHE A 171 8.25 -4.14 -4.44
CA PHE A 171 8.03 -3.43 -3.18
C PHE A 171 7.09 -2.23 -3.39
N ALA A 172 7.25 -1.46 -4.47
CA ALA A 172 6.34 -0.36 -4.79
C ALA A 172 4.88 -0.83 -4.90
N GLN A 173 4.62 -1.98 -5.53
CA GLN A 173 3.26 -2.53 -5.62
C GLN A 173 2.73 -3.04 -4.27
N TYR A 174 3.58 -3.54 -3.39
CA TYR A 174 3.24 -3.83 -2.00
C TYR A 174 2.88 -2.57 -1.21
N VAL A 175 3.50 -1.42 -1.51
CA VAL A 175 3.14 -0.10 -0.97
C VAL A 175 1.83 0.42 -1.56
N LEU A 176 1.52 0.11 -2.82
CA LEU A 176 0.27 0.52 -3.47
C LEU A 176 -0.94 -0.28 -2.97
N LEU A 177 -0.77 -1.53 -2.52
CA LEU A 177 -1.87 -2.39 -2.04
C LEU A 177 -2.81 -1.69 -1.02
N PRO A 178 -2.31 -1.06 0.06
CA PRO A 178 -3.17 -0.38 1.03
C PRO A 178 -3.81 0.92 0.54
N LEU A 179 -3.43 1.43 -0.64
CA LEU A 179 -3.90 2.74 -1.14
C LEU A 179 -5.19 2.65 -1.96
N GLN A 180 -5.75 1.46 -2.14
CA GLN A 180 -7.05 1.26 -2.79
C GLN A 180 -8.15 2.02 -2.05
N GLN A 181 -9.14 2.53 -2.79
CA GLN A 181 -10.23 3.37 -2.29
C GLN A 181 -11.09 2.71 -1.22
N LYS A 182 -11.19 1.38 -1.24
CA LYS A 182 -11.94 0.60 -0.24
C LYS A 182 -11.33 0.65 1.17
N HIS A 183 -10.08 1.07 1.30
CA HIS A 183 -9.37 1.16 2.56
C HIS A 183 -9.43 2.56 3.15
N SER A 184 -9.13 2.65 4.45
CA SER A 184 -9.14 3.90 5.19
C SER A 184 -8.33 5.00 4.49
N PRO A 185 -8.86 6.23 4.36
CA PRO A 185 -8.15 7.35 3.75
C PRO A 185 -6.86 7.70 4.50
N LEU A 186 -6.72 7.31 5.78
CA LEU A 186 -5.48 7.49 6.55
C LEU A 186 -4.27 6.86 5.85
N LEU A 187 -4.42 5.67 5.25
CA LEU A 187 -3.34 4.99 4.55
C LEU A 187 -2.86 5.80 3.32
N ARG A 188 -3.81 6.39 2.57
CA ARG A 188 -3.48 7.31 1.48
C ARG A 188 -2.82 8.58 2.00
N ARG A 189 -3.32 9.17 3.10
CA ARG A 189 -2.73 10.36 3.72
C ARG A 189 -1.30 10.11 4.20
N GLY A 190 -0.97 8.92 4.69
CA GLY A 190 0.40 8.54 5.06
C GLY A 190 1.41 8.77 3.93
N ILE A 191 1.03 8.62 2.67
CA ILE A 191 1.90 8.91 1.53
C ILE A 191 1.73 10.35 1.02
N TRP A 192 0.50 10.78 0.77
CA TRP A 192 0.22 12.07 0.14
C TRP A 192 0.56 13.27 1.04
N GLU A 193 0.41 13.10 2.36
CA GLU A 193 0.64 14.14 3.36
C GLU A 193 2.01 13.97 4.03
N GLU A 194 2.27 12.80 4.64
CA GLU A 194 3.44 12.59 5.50
C GLU A 194 4.71 12.28 4.69
N ARG A 195 4.58 11.52 3.59
CA ARG A 195 5.72 11.02 2.78
C ARG A 195 5.68 11.47 1.34
N ARG A 196 5.37 12.75 1.09
CA ARG A 196 5.24 13.31 -0.25
C ARG A 196 6.45 13.08 -1.16
N LYS A 197 7.66 12.99 -0.59
CA LYS A 197 8.90 12.74 -1.33
C LYS A 197 8.99 11.32 -1.92
N MET A 198 8.20 10.38 -1.42
CA MET A 198 8.09 9.01 -1.92
C MET A 198 7.27 8.91 -3.21
N LEU A 199 6.38 9.87 -3.47
CA LEU A 199 5.51 9.84 -4.65
C LEU A 199 6.29 9.66 -5.97
N ARG A 200 7.50 10.25 -6.08
CA ARG A 200 8.40 10.15 -7.24
C ARG A 200 9.19 8.84 -7.34
N THR A 201 9.19 8.03 -6.30
CA THR A 201 9.83 6.71 -6.28
C THR A 201 8.83 5.59 -6.53
N LEU A 202 7.52 5.85 -6.46
CA LEU A 202 6.46 4.91 -6.87
C LEU A 202 6.29 4.90 -8.41
N ARG A 203 7.24 4.26 -9.09
CA ARG A 203 7.40 4.33 -10.57
C ARG A 203 6.70 3.22 -11.34
N VAL A 204 5.78 2.48 -10.71
CA VAL A 204 5.12 1.32 -11.33
C VAL A 204 4.37 1.77 -12.60
N PRO A 205 4.72 1.25 -13.79
CA PRO A 205 3.95 1.49 -15.01
C PRO A 205 2.53 0.92 -14.89
N LEU A 206 1.56 1.55 -15.55
CA LEU A 206 0.17 1.09 -15.50
C LEU A 206 0.01 -0.31 -16.13
N GLU A 207 0.84 -0.63 -17.12
CA GLU A 207 0.87 -1.89 -17.84
C GLU A 207 1.44 -3.05 -17.00
N GLU A 208 2.26 -2.73 -15.99
CA GLU A 208 2.87 -3.70 -15.07
C GLU A 208 2.13 -3.79 -13.72
N LEU A 209 1.09 -2.98 -13.53
CA LEU A 209 0.32 -2.91 -12.30
C LEU A 209 -0.54 -4.16 -12.13
N LEU A 210 -0.29 -4.92 -11.06
CA LEU A 210 -1.05 -6.14 -10.74
C LEU A 210 -2.39 -5.85 -10.05
N ILE A 211 -2.53 -4.67 -9.44
CA ILE A 211 -3.75 -4.24 -8.76
C ILE A 211 -4.68 -3.63 -9.81
N PRO A 212 -5.95 -4.06 -9.90
CA PRO A 212 -6.92 -3.44 -10.81
C PRO A 212 -6.97 -1.91 -10.60
N VAL A 213 -6.79 -1.15 -11.69
CA VAL A 213 -6.71 0.32 -11.64
C VAL A 213 -7.97 0.91 -11.02
N GLU A 214 -9.12 0.29 -11.28
CA GLU A 214 -10.44 0.66 -10.76
C GLU A 214 -10.45 0.73 -9.23
N ASN A 215 -9.68 -0.11 -8.54
CA ASN A 215 -9.60 -0.11 -7.08
C ASN A 215 -8.97 1.18 -6.53
N PHE A 216 -8.23 1.94 -7.33
CA PHE A 216 -7.70 3.25 -6.95
C PHE A 216 -8.60 4.42 -7.36
N LEU A 217 -9.49 4.20 -8.33
CA LEU A 217 -10.36 5.22 -8.92
C LEU A 217 -11.76 5.23 -8.30
N TYR A 218 -12.22 4.08 -7.80
CA TYR A 218 -13.59 3.91 -7.30
C TYR A 218 -13.67 3.27 -5.91
N PRO A 219 -14.55 3.77 -5.02
CA PRO A 219 -15.36 4.99 -5.17
C PRO A 219 -14.51 6.27 -5.32
N GLU A 220 -15.15 7.35 -5.78
CA GLU A 220 -14.50 8.66 -5.93
C GLU A 220 -14.07 9.20 -4.55
N GLU A 221 -12.97 9.94 -4.49
CA GLU A 221 -12.40 10.47 -3.24
C GLU A 221 -13.34 11.47 -2.57
N THR A 222 -13.68 11.18 -1.32
CA THR A 222 -14.50 12.06 -0.47
C THR A 222 -13.68 12.78 0.59
N ASP A 223 -12.44 12.37 0.85
CA ASP A 223 -11.57 13.04 1.81
C ASP A 223 -11.06 14.37 1.22
N HIS A 224 -11.57 15.47 1.78
CA HIS A 224 -11.25 16.83 1.34
C HIS A 224 -9.76 17.16 1.45
N ARG A 225 -9.06 16.57 2.43
CA ARG A 225 -7.65 16.81 2.62
C ARG A 225 -6.85 16.14 1.51
N LEU A 226 -7.21 14.92 1.11
CA LEU A 226 -6.60 14.23 -0.03
C LEU A 226 -6.82 14.99 -1.34
N LEU A 227 -8.02 15.54 -1.59
CA LEU A 227 -8.28 16.36 -2.78
C LEU A 227 -7.36 17.59 -2.84
N GLN A 228 -7.15 18.29 -1.72
CA GLN A 228 -6.19 19.40 -1.66
C GLN A 228 -4.75 18.94 -1.88
N LEU A 229 -4.36 17.78 -1.35
CA LEU A 229 -3.03 17.23 -1.53
C LEU A 229 -2.79 16.81 -2.99
N TYR A 230 -3.80 16.29 -3.69
CA TYR A 230 -3.74 15.97 -5.11
C TYR A 230 -3.51 17.22 -5.96
N SER A 231 -4.24 18.31 -5.71
CA SER A 231 -4.08 19.55 -6.48
C SER A 231 -2.67 20.12 -6.30
N VAL A 232 -2.20 20.15 -5.05
CA VAL A 232 -0.87 20.62 -4.69
C VAL A 232 0.22 19.72 -5.26
N ALA A 233 0.04 18.40 -5.28
CA ALA A 233 1.01 17.47 -5.84
C ALA A 233 1.15 17.61 -7.36
N LEU A 234 0.05 17.84 -8.08
CA LEU A 234 0.08 18.10 -9.51
C LEU A 234 0.70 19.48 -9.82
N ALA A 235 0.29 20.53 -9.11
CA ALA A 235 0.81 21.88 -9.32
C ALA A 235 2.32 21.99 -9.08
N THR A 236 2.87 21.25 -8.12
CA THR A 236 4.32 21.22 -7.87
C THR A 236 5.06 20.13 -8.64
N LYS A 237 4.40 19.37 -9.52
CA LYS A 237 4.97 18.22 -10.23
C LYS A 237 5.60 17.17 -9.29
N ALA A 238 5.03 17.00 -8.09
CA ALA A 238 5.43 15.93 -7.18
C ALA A 238 5.02 14.55 -7.71
N VAL A 239 3.96 14.53 -8.52
CA VAL A 239 3.58 13.41 -9.37
C VAL A 239 3.59 13.84 -10.83
N VAL A 240 4.07 12.97 -11.71
CA VAL A 240 4.14 13.21 -13.16
C VAL A 240 3.87 11.92 -13.92
N PRO A 241 3.31 11.97 -15.15
CA PRO A 241 2.86 10.77 -15.86
C PRO A 241 3.95 9.72 -16.10
N THR A 242 5.20 10.13 -16.31
CA THR A 242 6.35 9.24 -16.58
C THR A 242 7.08 8.78 -15.32
N GLY A 243 6.94 9.51 -14.21
CA GLY A 243 7.69 9.30 -12.98
C GLY A 243 6.86 8.67 -11.86
N SER A 244 5.55 8.80 -11.91
CA SER A 244 4.63 8.15 -10.97
C SER A 244 3.26 7.93 -11.62
N PRO A 245 3.18 7.05 -12.63
CA PRO A 245 2.01 6.92 -13.50
C PRO A 245 0.71 6.67 -12.73
N VAL A 246 0.73 5.71 -11.78
CA VAL A 246 -0.43 5.36 -10.95
C VAL A 246 -0.87 6.55 -10.09
N MET A 247 0.06 7.18 -9.38
CA MET A 247 -0.26 8.29 -8.47
C MET A 247 -0.75 9.53 -9.23
N TYR A 248 -0.18 9.78 -10.42
CA TYR A 248 -0.62 10.84 -11.31
C TYR A 248 -2.07 10.62 -11.78
N LEU A 249 -2.38 9.41 -12.27
CA LEU A 249 -3.73 9.02 -12.69
C LEU A 249 -4.75 9.19 -11.56
N VAL A 250 -4.41 8.75 -10.34
CA VAL A 250 -5.26 8.90 -9.15
C VAL A 250 -5.59 10.37 -8.87
N ALA A 251 -4.56 11.23 -8.83
CA ALA A 251 -4.76 12.65 -8.57
C ALA A 251 -5.62 13.32 -9.65
N VAL A 252 -5.35 13.04 -10.94
CA VAL A 252 -6.12 13.59 -12.06
C VAL A 252 -7.58 13.14 -12.03
N HIS A 253 -7.81 11.85 -11.81
CA HIS A 253 -9.14 11.27 -11.77
C HIS A 253 -9.99 11.91 -10.68
N HIS A 254 -9.52 11.87 -9.43
CA HIS A 254 -10.33 12.31 -8.28
C HIS A 254 -10.58 13.82 -8.29
N LEU A 255 -9.61 14.62 -8.72
CA LEU A 255 -9.84 16.06 -8.91
C LEU A 255 -10.84 16.33 -10.04
N ASN A 256 -10.72 15.66 -11.19
CA ASN A 256 -11.68 15.83 -12.27
C ASN A 256 -13.10 15.52 -11.80
N ARG A 257 -13.28 14.38 -11.12
CA ARG A 257 -14.59 13.98 -10.59
C ARG A 257 -15.12 15.00 -9.58
N PHE A 258 -14.34 15.37 -8.58
CA PHE A 258 -14.78 16.34 -7.57
C PHE A 258 -15.15 17.72 -8.14
N LEU A 259 -14.44 18.18 -9.18
CA LEU A 259 -14.67 19.48 -9.80
C LEU A 259 -15.92 19.53 -10.69
N TYR A 260 -16.19 18.45 -11.43
CA TYR A 260 -17.29 18.40 -12.39
C TYR A 260 -18.56 17.72 -11.86
N VAL A 261 -18.44 16.86 -10.85
CA VAL A 261 -19.60 16.22 -10.23
C VAL A 261 -20.20 17.20 -9.21
N SER A 262 -21.36 17.76 -9.56
CA SER A 262 -22.13 18.64 -8.70
C SER A 262 -22.88 17.81 -7.65
N HIS A 263 -22.28 17.66 -6.48
CA HIS A 263 -23.01 17.19 -5.30
C HIS A 263 -23.52 18.37 -4.47
N ASP A 264 -24.74 18.25 -3.92
CA ASP A 264 -25.24 19.12 -2.85
C ASP A 264 -24.59 18.70 -1.52
N ASP A 265 -23.26 18.78 -1.49
CA ASP A 265 -22.40 18.29 -0.42
C ASP A 265 -21.92 19.42 0.50
N GLY A 266 -22.39 20.65 0.28
CA GLY A 266 -21.94 21.84 1.00
C GLY A 266 -20.50 22.27 0.72
N ASN A 267 -19.78 21.59 -0.19
CA ASN A 267 -18.35 21.80 -0.42
C ASN A 267 -18.01 22.84 -1.49
N LEU A 268 -18.93 23.78 -1.73
CA LEU A 268 -18.79 24.81 -2.77
C LEU A 268 -17.51 25.65 -2.61
N ALA A 269 -17.14 26.00 -1.37
CA ALA A 269 -15.94 26.79 -1.09
C ALA A 269 -14.66 26.03 -1.44
N LEU A 270 -14.58 24.74 -1.06
CA LEU A 270 -13.43 23.89 -1.42
C LEU A 270 -13.34 23.73 -2.93
N ARG A 271 -14.47 23.43 -3.60
CA ARG A 271 -14.54 23.26 -5.04
C ARG A 271 -14.11 24.53 -5.79
N HIS A 272 -14.55 25.70 -5.32
CA HIS A 272 -14.12 26.99 -5.87
C HIS A 272 -12.60 27.21 -5.71
N ASN A 273 -12.05 26.94 -4.52
CA ASN A 273 -10.62 27.05 -4.26
C ASN A 273 -9.79 26.12 -5.15
N LEU A 274 -10.24 24.87 -5.34
CA LEU A 274 -9.57 23.92 -6.23
C LEU A 274 -9.68 24.35 -7.69
N TRP A 275 -10.84 24.84 -8.14
CA TRP A 275 -10.98 25.45 -9.48
C TRP A 275 -10.00 26.59 -9.69
N ALA A 276 -9.88 27.52 -8.72
CA ALA A 276 -8.92 28.62 -8.80
C ALA A 276 -7.47 28.14 -8.90
N GLN A 277 -7.08 27.13 -8.10
CA GLN A 277 -5.74 26.55 -8.15
C GLN A 277 -5.44 25.87 -9.49
N ILE A 278 -6.38 25.08 -10.02
CA ILE A 278 -6.23 24.37 -11.29
C ILE A 278 -6.17 25.35 -12.46
N LEU A 279 -7.02 26.38 -12.48
CA LEU A 279 -7.02 27.39 -13.53
C LEU A 279 -5.77 28.26 -13.49
N ALA A 280 -5.24 28.58 -12.30
CA ALA A 280 -3.98 29.30 -12.16
C ALA A 280 -2.77 28.53 -12.73
N HIS A 281 -2.82 27.20 -12.71
CA HIS A 281 -1.76 26.33 -13.22
C HIS A 281 -2.18 25.54 -14.46
N ARG A 282 -3.16 26.03 -15.22
CA ARG A 282 -3.85 25.26 -16.29
C ARG A 282 -2.89 24.61 -17.30
N ASP A 283 -1.77 25.25 -17.60
CA ASP A 283 -0.79 24.75 -18.58
C ASP A 283 -0.01 23.53 -18.05
N GLN A 284 0.03 23.35 -16.73
CA GLN A 284 0.71 22.25 -16.04
C GLN A 284 -0.25 21.13 -15.62
N VAL A 285 -1.53 21.46 -15.39
CA VAL A 285 -2.57 20.53 -14.90
C VAL A 285 -3.75 20.41 -15.86
N SER A 286 -3.52 20.63 -17.16
CA SER A 286 -4.56 20.55 -18.20
C SER A 286 -5.27 19.20 -18.20
N ASP A 287 -4.55 18.12 -17.89
CA ASP A 287 -5.09 16.76 -17.83
C ASP A 287 -6.28 16.68 -16.85
N VAL A 288 -6.27 17.43 -15.74
CA VAL A 288 -7.41 17.49 -14.80
C VAL A 288 -8.67 18.05 -15.46
N ILE A 289 -8.53 19.06 -16.34
CA ILE A 289 -9.68 19.71 -16.98
C ILE A 289 -10.26 18.81 -18.07
N TYR A 290 -9.39 18.19 -18.88
CA TYR A 290 -9.77 17.42 -20.07
C TYR A 290 -9.97 15.93 -19.82
N TYR A 291 -9.70 15.42 -18.62
CA TYR A 291 -9.85 14.00 -18.30
C TYR A 291 -11.29 13.49 -18.53
N GLN A 292 -11.39 12.41 -19.30
CA GLN A 292 -12.64 11.71 -19.57
C GLN A 292 -12.75 10.45 -18.71
N GLN A 293 -11.79 9.53 -18.84
CA GLN A 293 -11.77 8.24 -18.17
C GLN A 293 -10.38 7.58 -18.25
N TYR A 294 -10.20 6.51 -17.48
CA TYR A 294 -9.05 5.62 -17.63
C TYR A 294 -9.19 4.82 -18.93
N ASN A 295 -8.09 4.68 -19.66
CA ASN A 295 -8.02 3.87 -20.87
C ASN A 295 -6.59 3.34 -21.03
N SER A 296 -6.40 2.03 -20.97
CA SER A 296 -5.10 1.36 -21.05
C SER A 296 -4.34 1.64 -22.35
N ASP A 297 -5.06 1.87 -23.45
CA ASP A 297 -4.47 2.08 -24.78
C ASP A 297 -4.07 3.55 -25.01
N SER A 298 -4.51 4.44 -24.12
CA SER A 298 -4.20 5.87 -24.19
C SER A 298 -2.87 6.20 -23.54
N LYS A 299 -2.23 7.27 -23.99
CA LYS A 299 -0.97 7.76 -23.43
C LYS A 299 -1.12 7.99 -21.92
N TYR A 300 -0.26 7.35 -21.13
CA TYR A 300 -0.27 7.39 -19.65
C TYR A 300 -1.57 6.89 -19.00
N GLY A 301 -2.37 6.08 -19.70
CA GLY A 301 -3.65 5.59 -19.19
C GLY A 301 -4.78 6.62 -19.17
N LEU A 302 -4.57 7.80 -19.75
CA LEU A 302 -5.51 8.93 -19.67
C LEU A 302 -6.19 9.16 -21.01
N GLN A 303 -7.49 8.86 -21.08
CA GLN A 303 -8.31 9.34 -22.19
C GLN A 303 -8.74 10.78 -21.90
N LEU A 304 -8.33 11.70 -22.77
CA LEU A 304 -8.64 13.13 -22.67
C LEU A 304 -9.62 13.54 -23.77
N TYR A 305 -10.50 14.48 -23.45
CA TYR A 305 -11.33 15.16 -24.45
C TYR A 305 -10.46 16.02 -25.37
N GLY A 306 -10.60 15.86 -26.69
CA GLY A 306 -10.03 16.80 -27.66
C GLY A 306 -10.72 18.18 -27.64
N GLN A 307 -12.03 18.19 -27.37
CA GLN A 307 -12.83 19.38 -27.07
C GLN A 307 -13.77 19.05 -25.92
N LEU A 308 -13.89 19.95 -24.94
CA LEU A 308 -14.76 19.73 -23.79
C LEU A 308 -16.24 19.67 -24.22
N PRO A 309 -17.04 18.77 -23.63
CA PRO A 309 -18.49 18.83 -23.75
C PRO A 309 -19.01 20.21 -23.29
N ALA A 310 -20.07 20.71 -23.94
CA ALA A 310 -20.61 22.05 -23.67
C ALA A 310 -20.91 22.31 -22.19
N SER A 311 -21.41 21.32 -21.45
CA SER A 311 -21.65 21.42 -20.01
C SER A 311 -20.38 21.73 -19.22
N ARG A 312 -19.28 21.01 -19.51
CA ARG A 312 -17.97 21.21 -18.87
C ARG A 312 -17.33 22.52 -19.30
N GLN A 313 -17.43 22.88 -20.58
CA GLN A 313 -16.91 24.14 -21.09
C GLN A 313 -17.57 25.33 -20.39
N ASN A 314 -18.90 25.34 -20.28
CA ASN A 314 -19.64 26.39 -19.58
C ASN A 314 -19.22 26.51 -18.11
N MET A 315 -18.96 25.39 -17.42
CA MET A 315 -18.47 25.41 -16.03
C MET A 315 -17.08 26.04 -15.92
N VAL A 316 -16.16 25.67 -16.83
CA VAL A 316 -14.82 26.26 -16.89
C VAL A 316 -14.89 27.77 -17.13
N ASP A 317 -15.69 28.20 -18.11
CA ASP A 317 -15.87 29.62 -18.45
C ASP A 317 -16.48 30.40 -17.27
N GLN A 318 -17.46 29.81 -16.57
CA GLN A 318 -18.05 30.40 -15.36
C GLN A 318 -17.00 30.60 -14.26
N GLN A 319 -16.15 29.60 -14.01
CA GLN A 319 -15.09 29.70 -12.98
C GLN A 319 -13.99 30.68 -13.38
N MET A 320 -13.64 30.79 -14.67
CA MET A 320 -12.70 31.81 -15.15
C MET A 320 -13.24 33.22 -14.90
N ASN A 321 -14.52 33.47 -15.21
CA ASN A 321 -15.16 34.76 -14.96
C ASN A 321 -15.20 35.10 -13.46
N LEU A 322 -15.49 34.13 -12.59
CA LEU A 322 -15.49 34.31 -11.13
C LEU A 322 -14.09 34.67 -10.61
N ASN A 323 -13.04 34.02 -11.11
CA ASN A 323 -11.66 34.31 -10.71
C ASN A 323 -11.17 35.68 -11.19
N HIS A 324 -11.68 36.18 -12.32
CA HIS A 324 -11.35 37.53 -12.81
C HIS A 324 -12.06 38.63 -12.02
N ALA A 325 -13.21 38.35 -11.41
CA ALA A 325 -13.94 39.30 -10.57
C ALA A 325 -13.33 39.52 -9.18
N HIS A 326 -12.52 38.57 -8.68
CA HIS A 326 -11.88 38.63 -7.35
C HIS A 326 -10.39 38.28 -7.38
N PRO A 327 -9.53 39.11 -8.01
CA PRO A 327 -8.09 38.88 -7.99
C PRO A 327 -7.54 39.25 -6.60
N GLY A 328 -7.32 38.25 -5.73
CA GLY A 328 -6.45 38.41 -4.56
C GLY A 328 -7.12 38.60 -3.19
N LYS A 329 -8.04 37.71 -2.80
CA LYS A 329 -8.24 37.42 -1.37
C LYS A 329 -7.65 36.05 -1.06
N TYR A 330 -6.33 36.02 -0.87
CA TYR A 330 -5.62 34.94 -0.20
C TYR A 330 -5.35 35.37 1.24
#